data_AF-A0A8S0G183-F1
#
_entry.id   AF-A0A8S0G183-F1
#
_cell.length_a   1.000
_cell.length_b   1.000
_cell.length_c   1.000
_cell.angle_alpha   90.00
_cell.angle_beta   90.00
_cell.angle_gamma   90.00
#
_symmetry.space_group_name_H-M   'P 1'
#
loop_
_entity.id
_entity.type
_entity.pdbx_description
1 polymer ?
#
loop_
_entity_poly.entity_id
_entity_poly.type
_entity_poly.pdbx_seq_one_letter_code
_entity_poly.pdbx_strand_id
1 'polypeptide(L)'
;MINLDKRPDRLQQIREELTLLHIPPEKITRLAASENENGQRGRQQSHLQALRLAQQHGWQNYLLLEDDAVILKQEKHIQVLNALLASLAKIPWQVMILGGEISQGTMLKSLPGLVHARDCRKVCAYLVNSRYYPQLAQQ
;
A
#
# COMPACT_ATOMS: atom_id res chain seq x y z
N MET A 1 -3.53 3.90 6.08
CA MET A 1 -2.19 4.48 6.33
C MET A 1 -1.69 4.04 7.70
N ILE A 2 -0.39 3.75 7.83
CA ILE A 2 0.24 3.30 9.07
C ILE A 2 1.24 4.36 9.53
N ASN A 3 1.18 4.74 10.80
CA ASN A 3 2.08 5.75 11.38
C ASN A 3 2.25 5.50 12.88
N LEU A 4 3.45 5.76 13.40
CA LEU A 4 3.71 5.76 14.84
C LEU A 4 3.09 6.99 15.51
N ASP A 5 2.42 6.83 16.65
CA ASP A 5 1.79 7.95 17.38
C ASP A 5 2.79 9.03 17.81
N LYS A 6 4.03 8.63 18.12
CA LYS A 6 5.14 9.55 18.43
C LYS A 6 5.69 10.33 17.23
N ARG A 7 5.18 10.10 16.01
CA ARG A 7 5.60 10.79 14.77
C ARG A 7 4.44 11.59 14.15
N PRO A 8 3.97 12.66 14.83
CA PRO A 8 2.93 13.53 14.29
C PRO A 8 3.41 14.31 13.05
N ASP A 9 4.71 14.56 12.95
CA ASP A 9 5.37 15.17 11.80
C ASP A 9 5.12 14.36 10.52
N ARG A 10 5.35 13.04 10.58
CA ARG A 10 5.14 12.15 9.42
C ARG A 10 3.67 11.95 9.12
N LEU A 11 2.83 11.92 10.15
CA LEU A 11 1.37 11.86 9.97
C LEU A 11 0.86 13.07 9.17
N GLN A 12 1.36 14.26 9.48
CA GLN A 12 1.02 15.47 8.74
C GLN A 12 1.49 15.36 7.28
N GLN A 13 2.75 14.97 7.06
CA GLN A 13 3.32 14.85 5.72
C GLN A 13 2.49 13.93 4.81
N ILE A 14 2.20 12.71 5.25
CA ILE A 14 1.44 11.75 4.43
C ILE A 14 -0.03 12.21 4.23
N ARG A 15 -0.61 12.98 5.15
CA ARG A 15 -1.95 13.57 4.96
C ARG A 15 -1.96 14.62 3.86
N GLU A 16 -0.91 15.44 3.80
CA GLU A 16 -0.73 16.40 2.70
C GLU A 16 -0.59 15.68 1.36
N GLU A 17 0.21 14.59 1.30
CA GLU A 17 0.35 13.77 0.09
C GLU A 17 -0.98 13.14 -0.35
N LEU A 18 -1.78 12.61 0.60
CA LEU A 18 -3.10 12.05 0.30
C LEU A 18 -4.10 13.10 -0.21
N THR A 19 -4.01 14.32 0.33
CA THR A 19 -4.84 15.46 -0.09
C THR A 19 -4.49 15.87 -1.52
N LEU A 20 -3.21 15.93 -1.87
CA LEU A 20 -2.73 16.23 -3.23
C LEU A 20 -3.20 15.18 -4.26
N LEU A 21 -3.33 13.93 -3.84
CA LEU A 21 -3.88 12.86 -4.67
C LEU A 21 -5.42 12.88 -4.76
N HIS A 22 -6.10 13.82 -4.10
CA HIS A 22 -7.56 13.89 -4.03
C HIS A 22 -8.19 12.59 -3.51
N ILE A 23 -7.52 11.88 -2.59
CA ILE A 23 -8.08 10.69 -1.97
C ILE A 23 -9.22 11.11 -1.05
N PRO A 24 -10.44 10.56 -1.20
CA PRO A 24 -11.56 10.93 -0.36
C PRO A 24 -11.28 10.64 1.12
N PRO A 25 -11.42 11.62 2.03
CA PRO A 25 -11.09 11.46 3.45
C PRO A 25 -11.78 10.28 4.13
N GLU A 26 -13.02 9.98 3.74
CA GLU A 26 -13.81 8.87 4.27
C GLU A 26 -13.26 7.48 3.90
N LYS A 27 -12.40 7.41 2.87
CA LYS A 27 -11.67 6.19 2.50
C LYS A 27 -10.33 6.05 3.21
N ILE A 28 -9.91 7.09 3.94
CA ILE A 28 -8.63 7.10 4.64
C ILE A 28 -8.84 6.59 6.07
N THR A 29 -8.30 5.41 6.36
CA THR A 29 -8.20 4.89 7.73
C THR A 29 -6.77 5.00 8.24
N ARG A 30 -6.57 5.68 9.36
CA ARG A 30 -5.30 5.72 10.10
C ARG A 30 -5.22 4.52 11.04
N LEU A 31 -4.09 3.83 11.01
CA LEU A 31 -3.74 2.78 11.94
C LEU A 31 -2.46 3.16 12.69
N ALA A 32 -2.48 3.07 14.01
CA ALA A 32 -1.30 3.27 14.84
C ALA A 32 -0.32 2.11 14.60
N ALA A 33 0.92 2.43 14.25
CA ALA A 33 1.95 1.42 14.06
C ALA A 33 2.35 0.81 15.40
N SER A 34 2.56 -0.51 15.39
CA SER A 34 3.03 -1.27 16.55
C SER A 34 4.49 -0.95 16.85
N GLU A 35 4.76 -0.53 18.09
CA GLU A 35 6.13 -0.35 18.60
C GLU A 35 6.72 -1.68 19.06
N ASN A 36 7.95 -1.96 18.64
CA ASN A 36 8.69 -3.14 19.03
C ASN A 36 10.19 -2.82 19.03
N GLU A 37 10.94 -3.41 19.95
CA GLU A 37 12.41 -3.29 19.99
C GLU A 37 13.04 -3.74 18.66
N ASN A 38 12.45 -4.76 18.03
CA ASN A 38 12.75 -5.13 16.66
C ASN A 38 11.77 -4.44 15.71
N GLY A 39 12.22 -3.36 15.06
CA GLY A 39 11.41 -2.58 14.12
C GLY A 39 10.80 -3.41 12.97
N GLN A 40 11.44 -4.49 12.52
CA GLN A 40 10.86 -5.38 11.49
C GLN A 40 9.63 -6.13 12.01
N ARG A 41 9.67 -6.59 13.26
CA ARG A 41 8.54 -7.26 13.90
C ARG A 41 7.38 -6.28 14.14
N GLY A 42 7.67 -5.08 14.64
CA GLY A 42 6.65 -4.04 14.82
C GLY A 42 5.97 -3.66 13.50
N ARG A 43 6.76 -3.58 12.41
CA ARG A 43 6.24 -3.35 11.06
C ARG A 43 5.34 -4.49 10.59
N GLN A 44 5.79 -5.76 10.71
CA GLN A 44 4.96 -6.92 10.36
C GLN A 44 3.64 -6.94 11.13
N GLN A 45 3.68 -6.68 12.44
CA GLN A 45 2.49 -6.60 13.29
C GLN A 45 1.51 -5.51 12.81
N SER A 46 2.03 -4.32 12.46
CA SER A 46 1.22 -3.21 11.96
C SER A 46 0.52 -3.57 10.63
N HIS A 47 1.23 -4.27 9.73
CA HIS A 47 0.68 -4.72 8.45
C HIS A 47 -0.40 -5.78 8.65
N LEU A 48 -0.19 -6.73 9.56
CA LEU A 48 -1.18 -7.74 9.93
C LEU A 48 -2.42 -7.10 10.59
N GLN A 49 -2.26 -6.05 11.39
CA GLN A 49 -3.38 -5.30 11.96
C GLN A 49 -4.23 -4.64 10.87
N ALA A 50 -3.60 -4.03 9.86
CA ALA A 50 -4.32 -3.46 8.73
C ALA A 50 -5.10 -4.51 7.93
N LEU A 51 -4.51 -5.70 7.72
CA LEU A 51 -5.19 -6.82 7.08
C LEU A 51 -6.41 -7.28 7.89
N ARG A 52 -6.27 -7.46 9.20
CA ARG A 52 -7.37 -7.86 10.09
C ARG A 52 -8.49 -6.82 10.09
N LEU A 53 -8.14 -5.53 10.11
CA LEU A 53 -9.11 -4.45 10.03
C LEU A 53 -9.91 -4.52 8.72
N ALA A 54 -9.23 -4.69 7.59
CA ALA A 54 -9.88 -4.84 6.30
C ALA A 54 -10.84 -6.05 6.25
N GLN A 55 -10.44 -7.18 6.85
CA GLN A 55 -11.29 -8.36 6.98
C GLN A 55 -12.53 -8.08 7.85
N GLN A 56 -12.34 -7.45 9.01
CA GLN A 56 -13.42 -7.12 9.95
C GLN A 56 -14.46 -6.18 9.32
N HIS A 57 -14.02 -5.20 8.53
CA HIS A 57 -14.90 -4.28 7.82
C HIS A 57 -15.43 -4.81 6.48
N GLY A 58 -15.01 -6.00 6.04
CA GLY A 58 -15.43 -6.58 4.76
C GLY A 58 -14.99 -5.77 3.54
N TRP A 59 -13.84 -5.09 3.60
CA TRP A 59 -13.34 -4.31 2.47
C TRP A 59 -12.96 -5.23 1.30
N GLN A 60 -13.33 -4.83 0.08
CA GLN A 60 -13.02 -5.58 -1.14
C GLN A 60 -11.53 -5.51 -1.52
N ASN A 61 -10.88 -4.42 -1.13
CA ASN A 61 -9.44 -4.23 -1.23
C ASN A 61 -9.03 -3.11 -0.27
N TYR A 62 -7.74 -3.03 0.03
CA TYR A 62 -7.16 -1.86 0.70
C TYR A 62 -5.85 -1.48 0.04
N LEU A 63 -5.51 -0.19 0.15
CA LEU A 63 -4.18 0.35 -0.12
C LEU A 63 -3.52 0.67 1.23
N LEU A 64 -2.38 0.04 1.50
CA LEU A 64 -1.55 0.35 2.65
C LEU A 64 -0.44 1.30 2.21
N LEU A 65 -0.30 2.38 2.97
CA LEU A 65 0.75 3.38 2.84
C LEU A 65 1.43 3.53 4.19
N GLU A 66 2.75 3.39 4.23
CA GLU A 66 3.58 3.77 5.36
C GLU A 66 3.80 5.28 5.39
N ASP A 67 4.27 5.78 6.53
CA ASP A 67 4.42 7.21 6.79
C ASP A 67 5.71 7.84 6.20
N ASP A 68 6.58 7.06 5.55
CA ASP A 68 7.65 7.54 4.63
C ASP A 68 7.23 7.50 3.16
N ALA A 69 6.05 7.01 2.83
CA ALA A 69 5.67 6.93 1.43
C ALA A 69 5.62 8.35 0.83
N VAL A 70 6.50 8.60 -0.13
CA VAL A 70 6.52 9.85 -0.91
C VAL A 70 5.90 9.57 -2.27
N ILE A 71 4.96 10.42 -2.65
CA ILE A 71 4.25 10.29 -3.91
C ILE A 71 4.93 11.18 -4.96
N LEU A 72 5.14 10.62 -6.16
CA LEU A 72 5.67 11.39 -7.28
C LEU A 72 4.60 12.36 -7.80
N LYS A 73 4.86 13.66 -7.64
CA LYS A 73 3.90 14.75 -7.91
C LYS A 73 3.82 15.17 -9.38
N GLN A 74 4.64 14.59 -10.26
CA GLN A 74 4.58 14.93 -11.67
C GLN A 74 3.29 14.36 -12.27
N GLU A 75 2.56 15.17 -13.02
CA GLU A 75 1.23 14.84 -13.53
C GLU A 75 1.18 13.53 -14.30
N LYS A 76 2.22 13.24 -15.09
CA LYS A 76 2.36 11.95 -15.80
C LYS A 76 2.32 10.73 -14.87
N HIS A 77 2.89 10.82 -13.67
CA HIS A 77 2.93 9.71 -12.71
C HIS A 77 1.57 9.54 -12.03
N ILE A 78 0.90 10.65 -11.72
CA ILE A 78 -0.46 10.64 -11.17
C ILE A 78 -1.44 10.04 -12.19
N GLN A 79 -1.35 10.43 -13.46
CA GLN A 79 -2.18 9.89 -14.53
C GLN A 79 -1.96 8.38 -14.71
N VAL A 80 -0.71 7.91 -14.68
CA VAL A 80 -0.38 6.47 -14.76
C VAL A 80 -0.94 5.70 -13.56
N LEU A 81 -0.80 6.24 -12.34
CA LEU A 81 -1.37 5.61 -11.14
C LEU A 81 -2.88 5.50 -11.22
N ASN A 82 -3.57 6.58 -11.63
CA ASN A 82 -5.03 6.58 -11.76
C ASN A 82 -5.51 5.60 -12.85
N ALA A 83 -4.84 5.56 -14.01
CA ALA A 83 -5.14 4.61 -15.06
C ALA A 83 -4.93 3.15 -14.59
N LEU A 84 -3.86 2.90 -13.84
CA LEU A 84 -3.60 1.60 -13.23
C LEU A 84 -4.73 1.21 -12.28
N LEU A 85 -5.05 2.04 -11.30
CA LEU A 85 -6.13 1.78 -10.32
C LEU A 85 -7.48 1.54 -11.01
N ALA A 86 -7.81 2.31 -12.05
CA ALA A 86 -9.03 2.12 -12.84
C ALA A 86 -9.03 0.78 -13.60
N SER A 87 -7.87 0.31 -14.07
CA SER A 87 -7.73 -0.98 -14.74
C SER A 87 -7.80 -2.18 -13.78
N LEU A 88 -7.44 -2.01 -12.50
CA LEU A 88 -7.53 -3.07 -11.48
C LEU A 88 -8.95 -3.58 -11.26
N ALA A 89 -9.97 -2.76 -11.53
CA ALA A 89 -11.37 -3.19 -11.49
C ALA A 89 -11.72 -4.19 -12.60
N LYS A 90 -10.91 -4.25 -13.67
CA LYS A 90 -11.19 -5.00 -14.90
C LYS A 90 -10.37 -6.29 -15.03
N ILE A 91 -9.39 -6.50 -14.13
CA ILE A 91 -8.48 -7.65 -14.21
C ILE A 91 -8.42 -8.43 -12.89
N PRO A 92 -8.13 -9.74 -12.92
CA PRO A 92 -7.77 -10.45 -11.71
C PRO A 92 -6.37 -10.03 -11.22
N TRP A 93 -6.27 -9.68 -9.94
CA TRP A 93 -5.04 -9.31 -9.24
C TRP A 93 -5.15 -9.65 -7.74
N GLN A 94 -4.02 -9.98 -7.11
CA GLN A 94 -3.97 -10.40 -5.70
C GLN A 94 -3.32 -9.33 -4.82
N VAL A 95 -2.06 -8.99 -5.12
CA VAL A 95 -1.27 -7.97 -4.45
C VAL A 95 -0.60 -7.11 -5.52
N MET A 96 -0.55 -5.80 -5.29
CA MET A 96 0.14 -4.86 -6.16
C MET A 96 1.05 -3.97 -5.34
N ILE A 97 2.34 -4.00 -5.64
CA ILE A 97 3.34 -3.16 -4.96
C ILE A 97 3.45 -1.84 -5.73
N LEU A 98 3.21 -0.72 -5.04
CA LEU A 98 3.34 0.63 -5.60
C LEU A 98 4.63 1.32 -5.17
N GLY A 99 5.20 0.91 -4.05
CA GLY A 99 6.43 1.45 -3.50
C GLY A 99 7.26 0.36 -2.85
N GLY A 100 8.46 0.16 -3.36
CA GLY A 100 9.39 -0.88 -2.91
C GLY A 100 10.56 -1.03 -3.87
N GLU A 101 11.57 -1.74 -3.43
CA GLU A 101 12.75 -2.05 -4.22
C GLU A 101 12.58 -3.43 -4.87
N ILE A 102 12.37 -3.47 -6.18
CA ILE A 102 12.27 -4.73 -6.93
C ILE A 102 13.68 -5.15 -7.33
N SER A 103 14.18 -6.24 -6.74
CA SER A 103 15.49 -6.82 -7.08
C SER A 103 15.38 -7.82 -8.23
N GLN A 104 14.24 -8.51 -8.36
CA GLN A 104 13.98 -9.44 -9.44
C GLN A 104 12.53 -9.35 -9.92
N GLY A 105 12.34 -9.25 -11.22
CA GLY A 105 11.01 -9.25 -11.82
C GLY A 105 11.05 -9.41 -13.34
N THR A 106 9.88 -9.53 -13.94
CA THR A 106 9.72 -9.59 -15.40
C THR A 106 8.66 -8.59 -15.82
N MET A 107 8.97 -7.74 -16.80
CA MET A 107 7.98 -6.82 -17.35
C MET A 107 6.85 -7.62 -18.00
N LEU A 108 5.61 -7.21 -17.71
CA LEU A 108 4.43 -7.84 -18.30
C LEU A 108 4.24 -7.35 -19.73
N LYS A 109 4.19 -8.27 -20.69
CA LYS A 109 3.96 -7.93 -22.10
C LYS A 109 2.55 -7.41 -22.35
N SER A 110 1.56 -7.91 -21.63
CA SER A 110 0.15 -7.55 -21.76
C SER A 110 -0.24 -6.27 -21.02
N LEU A 111 0.59 -5.81 -20.07
CA LEU A 111 0.36 -4.63 -19.26
C LEU A 111 1.65 -3.80 -19.20
N PRO A 112 1.92 -2.98 -20.22
CA PRO A 112 3.09 -2.12 -20.27
C PRO A 112 3.21 -1.27 -19.01
N GLY A 113 4.41 -1.21 -18.43
CA GLY A 113 4.67 -0.47 -17.19
C GLY A 113 4.45 -1.26 -15.90
N LEU A 114 3.91 -2.50 -15.97
CA LEU A 114 3.85 -3.40 -14.81
C LEU A 114 4.97 -4.42 -14.83
N VAL A 115 5.47 -4.71 -13.63
CA VAL A 115 6.48 -5.74 -13.38
C VAL A 115 5.84 -6.83 -12.53
N HIS A 116 5.94 -8.07 -12.98
CA HIS A 116 5.70 -9.22 -12.13
C HIS A 116 6.93 -9.40 -11.22
N ALA A 117 6.84 -8.88 -9.99
CA ALA A 117 7.92 -8.94 -9.02
C ALA A 117 8.06 -10.35 -8.42
N ARG A 118 9.28 -10.87 -8.40
CA ARG A 118 9.65 -12.15 -7.77
C ARG A 118 10.36 -11.95 -6.43
N ASP A 119 11.17 -10.90 -6.31
CA ASP A 119 11.78 -10.47 -5.04
C ASP A 119 11.61 -8.95 -4.94
N CYS A 120 11.05 -8.51 -3.81
CA CYS A 120 10.83 -7.11 -3.51
C CYS A 120 11.08 -6.85 -2.01
N ARG A 121 11.79 -5.74 -1.73
CA ARG A 121 12.19 -5.35 -0.38
C ARG A 121 11.74 -3.92 -0.10
N LYS A 122 11.78 -3.53 1.18
CA LYS A 122 11.44 -2.16 1.63
C LYS A 122 10.08 -1.68 1.11
N VAL A 123 9.09 -2.58 1.07
CA VAL A 123 7.74 -2.30 0.53
C VAL A 123 7.03 -1.27 1.42
N CYS A 124 6.92 -0.02 0.98
CA CYS A 124 6.27 1.06 1.75
C CYS A 124 4.84 1.37 1.27
N ALA A 125 4.45 0.86 0.10
CA ALA A 125 3.10 1.04 -0.44
C ALA A 125 2.64 -0.17 -1.26
N TYR A 126 1.47 -0.71 -0.95
CA TYR A 126 0.88 -1.82 -1.71
C TYR A 126 -0.64 -1.94 -1.55
N LEU A 127 -1.29 -2.52 -2.55
CA LEU A 127 -2.69 -2.93 -2.51
C LEU A 127 -2.82 -4.42 -2.26
N VAL A 128 -3.90 -4.81 -1.58
CA VAL A 128 -4.30 -6.21 -1.42
C VAL A 128 -5.78 -6.37 -1.76
N ASN A 129 -6.10 -7.36 -2.59
CA ASN A 129 -7.45 -7.75 -2.93
C ASN A 129 -7.99 -8.77 -1.91
N SER A 130 -9.27 -8.66 -1.55
CA SER A 130 -9.91 -9.48 -0.51
C SER A 130 -9.76 -10.98 -0.71
N ARG A 131 -9.75 -11.44 -1.97
CA ARG A 131 -9.53 -12.86 -2.32
C ARG A 131 -8.21 -13.44 -1.83
N TYR A 132 -7.23 -12.59 -1.52
CA TYR A 132 -5.90 -12.98 -1.07
C TYR A 132 -5.68 -12.76 0.43
N TYR A 133 -6.65 -12.19 1.14
CA TYR A 133 -6.53 -11.95 2.59
C TYR A 133 -6.25 -13.22 3.39
N PRO A 134 -6.93 -14.37 3.15
CA PRO A 134 -6.67 -15.59 3.91
C PRO A 134 -5.23 -16.10 3.77
N GLN A 135 -4.67 -16.03 2.55
CA GLN A 135 -3.30 -16.45 2.27
C GLN A 135 -2.30 -15.51 2.91
N LEU A 136 -2.55 -14.20 2.87
CA LEU A 136 -1.66 -13.20 3.50
C LEU A 136 -1.67 -13.29 5.03
N ALA A 137 -2.78 -13.74 5.63
CA ALA A 137 -2.91 -13.91 7.07
C ALA A 137 -2.13 -15.12 7.64
N GLN A 138 -1.60 -16.01 6.79
CA GLN A 138 -0.83 -17.19 7.18
C GLN A 138 0.69 -16.92 7.31
N GLN A 139 1.12 -15.66 7.12
CA GLN A 139 2.54 -15.25 7.17
C GLN A 139 3.10 -15.06 8.57
#